data_AF-A0A3A3G0Z0-F1
#
_entry.id   AF-A0A3A3G0Z0-F1
#
_cell.length_a   1.000
_cell.length_b   1.000
_cell.length_c   1.000
_cell.angle_alpha   90.00
_cell.angle_beta   90.00
_cell.angle_gamma   90.00
#
_symmetry.space_group_name_H-M   'P 1'
#
loop_
_entity.id
_entity.type
_entity.pdbx_description
1 polymer ?
#
loop_
_entity_poly.entity_id
_entity_poly.type
_entity_poly.pdbx_seq_one_letter_code
_entity_poly.pdbx_strand_id
1 'polypeptide(L)'
;MLKLFAQHLQLSERYLSHIKCNRKNIGANLARIIEERLHLPHGWMDREHDLQTMPLNDREKIFVATALAFFRAQPNEARDSLMHYFKQQFQDAD
;
A
#
# COMPACT_ATOMS: atom_id res chain seq x y z
N MET A 1 18.96 5.67 -6.16
CA MET A 1 17.67 4.96 -6.02
C MET A 1 16.91 4.81 -7.34
N LEU A 2 16.62 5.88 -8.11
CA LEU A 2 15.85 5.76 -9.37
C LEU A 2 16.49 4.87 -10.45
N LYS A 3 17.83 4.79 -10.47
CA LYS A 3 18.60 3.92 -11.38
C LYS A 3 18.23 2.43 -11.29
N LEU A 4 18.24 1.89 -10.07
CA LEU A 4 17.92 0.48 -9.83
C LEU A 4 16.46 0.18 -10.15
N PHE A 5 15.56 1.11 -9.83
CA PHE A 5 14.14 0.99 -10.15
C PHE A 5 13.87 1.03 -11.65
N ALA A 6 14.54 1.94 -12.38
CA ALA A 6 14.45 2.01 -13.84
C ALA A 6 14.98 0.73 -14.51
N GLN A 7 16.09 0.17 -14.02
CA GLN A 7 16.63 -1.10 -14.50
C GLN A 7 15.67 -2.27 -14.26
N HIS A 8 15.08 -2.34 -13.06
CA HIS A 8 14.10 -3.38 -12.72
C HIS A 8 12.86 -3.31 -13.62
N LEU A 9 12.39 -2.10 -13.91
CA LEU A 9 11.27 -1.87 -14.83
C LEU A 9 11.66 -1.93 -16.31
N GLN A 10 12.95 -2.09 -16.65
CA GLN A 10 13.51 -1.94 -18.01
C GLN A 10 13.05 -0.64 -18.71
N LEU A 11 12.94 0.44 -17.94
CA LEU A 11 12.62 1.77 -18.45
C LEU A 11 13.87 2.64 -18.49
N SER A 12 13.89 3.62 -19.38
CA SER A 12 14.98 4.60 -19.37
C SER A 12 14.88 5.49 -18.13
N GLU A 13 16.01 5.76 -17.49
CA GLU A 13 16.09 6.65 -16.33
C GLU A 13 15.49 8.03 -16.62
N ARG A 14 15.71 8.53 -17.85
CA ARG A 14 15.17 9.81 -18.32
C ARG A 14 13.65 9.79 -18.37
N TYR A 15 13.07 8.73 -18.87
CA TYR A 15 11.63 8.57 -18.98
C TYR A 15 10.99 8.43 -17.60
N LEU A 16 11.62 7.69 -16.68
CA LEU A 16 11.20 7.59 -15.29
C LEU A 16 11.26 8.96 -14.57
N SER A 17 12.29 9.76 -14.85
CA SER A 17 12.40 11.14 -14.35
C SER A 17 11.28 12.04 -14.88
N HIS A 18 10.89 11.90 -16.16
CA HIS A 18 9.79 12.66 -16.75
C HIS A 18 8.44 12.30 -16.10
N ILE A 19 8.20 11.01 -15.84
CA ILE A 19 7.02 10.55 -15.10
C ILE A 19 7.01 11.15 -13.70
N LYS A 20 8.13 11.05 -12.96
CA LYS A 20 8.23 11.54 -11.58
C LYS A 20 8.01 13.05 -11.47
N CYS A 21 8.51 13.83 -12.42
CA CYS A 21 8.31 15.30 -12.44
C CYS A 21 6.94 15.70 -13.01
N ASN A 22 6.01 14.75 -13.18
CA ASN A 22 4.68 14.95 -13.76
C ASN A 22 4.69 15.62 -15.15
N ARG A 23 5.79 15.47 -15.89
CA ARG A 23 5.96 16.03 -17.24
C ARG A 23 5.27 15.17 -18.30
N LYS A 24 4.98 13.90 -17.97
CA LYS A 24 4.35 12.94 -18.86
C LYS A 24 3.49 11.95 -18.08
N ASN A 25 2.23 11.78 -18.49
CA ASN A 25 1.37 10.74 -17.95
C ASN A 25 1.84 9.35 -18.41
N ILE A 26 1.72 8.38 -17.51
CA ILE A 26 1.94 6.96 -17.78
C ILE A 26 0.72 6.46 -18.58
N GLY A 27 0.94 5.84 -19.73
CA GLY A 27 -0.14 5.19 -20.48
C GLY A 27 -0.51 3.83 -19.87
N ALA A 28 -1.75 3.36 -20.13
CA ALA A 28 -2.26 2.11 -19.57
C ALA A 28 -1.35 0.90 -19.80
N ASN A 29 -0.74 0.78 -20.99
CA ASN A 29 0.18 -0.33 -21.29
C ASN A 29 1.41 -0.35 -20.38
N LEU A 30 1.94 0.84 -20.06
CA LEU A 30 3.08 0.96 -19.16
C LEU A 30 2.70 0.69 -17.71
N ALA A 31 1.51 1.12 -17.29
CA ALA A 31 0.97 0.80 -15.99
C ALA A 31 0.88 -0.73 -15.79
N ARG A 32 0.39 -1.47 -16.81
CA ARG A 32 0.33 -2.94 -16.77
C ARG A 32 1.71 -3.59 -16.68
N ILE A 33 2.70 -3.11 -17.45
CA ILE A 33 4.08 -3.62 -17.37
C ILE A 33 4.66 -3.41 -15.98
N ILE A 34 4.38 -2.26 -15.35
CA ILE A 34 4.83 -1.97 -13.99
C ILE A 34 4.15 -2.92 -12.99
N GLU A 35 2.84 -3.14 -13.12
CA GLU A 35 2.11 -4.07 -12.25
C GLU A 35 2.66 -5.49 -12.34
N GLU A 36 2.87 -6.01 -13.55
CA GLU A 36 3.42 -7.36 -13.76
C GLU A 36 4.82 -7.52 -13.16
N ARG A 37 5.70 -6.53 -13.38
CA ARG A 37 7.09 -6.57 -12.89
C ARG A 37 7.21 -6.42 -11.39
N LEU A 38 6.31 -5.66 -10.78
CA LEU A 38 6.25 -5.47 -9.32
C LEU A 38 5.35 -6.49 -8.64
N HIS A 39 4.80 -7.46 -9.39
CA HIS A 39 3.83 -8.44 -8.90
C HIS A 39 2.63 -7.81 -8.19
N LEU A 40 2.19 -6.65 -8.68
CA LEU A 40 1.04 -5.94 -8.17
C LEU A 40 -0.24 -6.48 -8.83
N PRO A 41 -1.39 -6.43 -8.13
CA PRO A 41 -2.68 -6.78 -8.71
C PRO A 41 -2.98 -5.94 -9.95
N HIS A 42 -3.71 -6.52 -10.90
CA HIS A 42 -4.25 -5.76 -12.04
C HIS A 42 -5.14 -4.62 -11.54
N GLY A 43 -4.94 -3.43 -12.08
CA GLY A 43 -5.70 -2.24 -11.68
C GLY A 43 -5.15 -1.56 -10.42
N TRP A 44 -3.98 -1.98 -9.92
CA TRP A 44 -3.34 -1.34 -8.80
C TRP A 44 -2.96 0.10 -9.15
N MET A 45 -2.33 0.34 -10.31
CA MET A 45 -1.89 1.68 -10.74
C MET A 45 -3.01 2.60 -11.22
N ASP A 46 -4.24 2.09 -11.39
CA ASP A 46 -5.38 2.86 -11.91
C ASP A 46 -6.19 3.57 -10.83
N ARG A 47 -5.98 3.21 -9.56
CA ARG A 47 -6.67 3.81 -8.42
C ARG A 47 -5.75 4.79 -7.69
N GLU A 48 -6.35 5.79 -7.09
CA GLU A 48 -5.63 6.63 -6.13
C GLU A 48 -5.32 5.80 -4.88
N HIS A 49 -4.03 5.70 -4.55
CA HIS A 49 -3.58 5.10 -3.31
C HIS A 49 -3.58 6.16 -2.23
N ASP A 50 -4.53 6.05 -1.30
CA ASP A 50 -4.58 6.97 -0.18
C ASP A 50 -3.35 6.74 0.72
N LEU A 51 -2.53 7.77 0.90
CA LEU A 51 -1.31 7.72 1.71
C LEU A 51 -1.61 7.31 3.17
N GLN A 52 -2.85 7.49 3.60
CA GLN A 52 -3.35 7.12 4.92
C GLN A 52 -3.37 5.61 5.17
N THR A 53 -3.34 4.78 4.13
CA THR A 53 -3.35 3.31 4.26
C THR A 53 -1.96 2.69 4.29
N MET A 54 -0.90 3.47 4.06
CA MET A 54 0.46 2.98 4.20
C MET A 54 0.94 3.17 5.65
N PRO A 55 1.36 2.11 6.34
CA PRO A 55 1.96 2.25 7.66
C PRO A 55 3.17 3.18 7.58
N LEU A 56 3.15 4.27 8.34
CA LEU A 56 4.09 5.39 8.25
C LEU A 56 5.52 4.98 8.67
N ASN A 57 5.67 3.89 9.42
CA ASN A 57 6.95 3.42 9.92
C ASN A 57 6.99 1.89 10.09
N ASP A 58 8.20 1.34 10.32
CA ASP A 58 8.40 -0.10 10.44
C ASP A 58 7.72 -0.72 11.68
N ARG A 59 7.54 0.04 12.76
CA ARG A 59 6.78 -0.42 13.93
C ARG A 59 5.31 -0.63 13.58
N GLU A 60 4.73 0.32 12.86
CA GLU A 60 3.35 0.25 12.40
C GLU A 60 3.14 -0.90 11.40
N LYS A 61 4.11 -1.15 10.50
CA LYS A 61 4.10 -2.34 9.63
C LYS A 61 4.05 -3.64 10.42
N ILE A 62 4.91 -3.78 11.44
CA ILE A 62 4.96 -4.97 12.29
C ILE A 62 3.64 -5.14 13.03
N PHE A 63 3.08 -4.05 13.56
CA PHE A 63 1.79 -4.07 14.25
C PHE A 63 0.66 -4.54 13.33
N VAL A 64 0.51 -3.92 12.15
CA VAL A 64 -0.53 -4.28 11.18
C VAL A 64 -0.38 -5.73 10.71
N ALA A 65 0.83 -6.18 10.41
CA ALA A 65 1.08 -7.56 10.01
C ALA A 65 0.71 -8.57 11.12
N THR A 66 1.06 -8.26 12.38
CA THR A 66 0.74 -9.09 13.53
C THR A 66 -0.77 -9.13 13.81
N ALA A 67 -1.43 -7.97 13.78
CA ALA A 67 -2.87 -7.86 13.97
C ALA A 67 -3.64 -8.63 12.87
N LEU A 68 -3.20 -8.52 11.61
CA LEU A 68 -3.79 -9.28 10.49
C LEU A 68 -3.58 -10.79 10.63
N ALA A 69 -2.40 -11.24 11.08
CA ALA A 69 -2.13 -12.64 11.31
C ALA A 69 -3.04 -13.21 12.42
N PHE A 70 -3.18 -12.47 13.52
CA PHE A 70 -4.07 -12.85 14.63
C PHE A 70 -5.54 -12.88 14.19
N PHE A 71 -6.00 -11.86 13.47
CA PHE A 71 -7.37 -11.78 12.97
C PHE A 71 -7.71 -12.93 12.01
N ARG A 72 -6.79 -13.32 11.13
CA ARG A 72 -6.99 -14.46 10.21
C ARG A 72 -7.08 -15.80 10.93
N ALA A 73 -6.38 -15.96 12.05
CA ALA A 73 -6.42 -17.18 12.84
C ALA A 73 -7.71 -17.31 13.65
N GLN A 74 -8.22 -16.20 14.21
CA GLN A 74 -9.38 -16.18 15.10
C GLN A 74 -10.31 -14.98 14.79
N PRO A 75 -11.08 -15.03 13.69
CA PRO A 75 -11.82 -13.87 13.20
C PRO A 75 -12.95 -13.40 14.12
N ASN A 76 -13.62 -14.32 14.81
CA ASN A 76 -14.74 -13.97 15.70
C ASN A 76 -14.25 -13.31 17.00
N GLU A 77 -13.25 -13.92 17.67
CA GLU A 77 -12.70 -13.44 18.93
C GLU A 77 -11.95 -12.11 18.77
N ALA A 78 -11.18 -11.96 17.68
CA ALA A 78 -10.50 -10.71 17.36
C ALA A 78 -11.51 -9.58 17.06
N ARG A 79 -12.61 -9.88 16.36
CA ARG A 79 -13.66 -8.90 16.09
C ARG A 79 -14.35 -8.44 17.37
N ASP A 80 -14.73 -9.36 18.24
CA ASP A 80 -15.43 -9.03 19.49
C ASP A 80 -14.51 -8.21 20.42
N SER A 81 -13.24 -8.56 20.49
CA SER A 81 -12.23 -7.81 21.26
C SER A 81 -12.01 -6.40 20.72
N LEU A 82 -11.91 -6.25 19.39
CA LEU A 82 -11.80 -4.94 18.75
C LEU A 82 -13.05 -4.09 19.01
N MET A 83 -14.25 -4.67 18.87
CA MET A 83 -15.50 -3.97 19.13
C MET A 83 -15.65 -3.56 20.60
N HIS A 84 -15.17 -4.38 21.53
CA HIS A 84 -15.15 -4.03 22.94
C HIS A 84 -14.24 -2.83 23.22
N TYR A 85 -13.01 -2.87 22.69
CA TYR A 85 -12.05 -1.76 22.82
C TYR A 85 -12.57 -0.46 22.18
N PHE A 86 -13.16 -0.55 20.98
CA PHE A 86 -13.76 0.61 20.33
C PHE A 86 -14.91 1.19 21.16
N LYS A 87 -15.79 0.36 21.74
CA LYS A 87 -16.85 0.85 22.62
C LYS A 87 -16.30 1.59 23.83
N GLN A 88 -15.26 1.06 24.48
CA GLN A 88 -14.65 1.73 25.64
C GLN A 88 -14.04 3.09 25.26
N GLN A 89 -13.22 3.13 24.21
CA GLN A 89 -12.56 4.38 23.79
C GLN A 89 -13.54 5.47 23.32
N PHE A 90 -14.68 5.10 22.74
CA PHE A 90 -15.70 6.07 22.33
C PHE A 90 -16.76 6.36 23.41
N GLN A 91 -16.80 5.59 24.51
CA GLN A 91 -17.62 5.91 25.68
C GLN A 91 -16.89 6.81 26.69
N ASP A 92 -15.56 6.78 26.72
CA ASP A 92 -14.73 7.64 27.57
C ASP A 92 -14.42 9.02 26.93
N ALA A 93 -15.01 9.32 25.77
CA ALA A 93 -14.76 10.53 24.97
C ALA A 93 -15.87 11.60 25.06
N ASP A 94 -16.83 11.45 25.98
CA ASP A 94 -17.88 12.44 26.32
C ASP A 94 -17.63 13.06 27.71
#